data_AF-A0A1Y4R7X2-F1
#
_entry.id   AF-A0A1Y4R7X2-F1
#
_cell.length_a   1.000
_cell.length_b   1.000
_cell.length_c   1.000
_cell.angle_alpha   90.00
_cell.angle_beta   90.00
_cell.angle_gamma   90.00
#
_symmetry.space_group_name_H-M   'P 1'
#
loop_
_entity.id
_entity.type
_entity.pdbx_description
1 polymer ?
#
loop_
_entity_poly.entity_id
_entity_poly.type
_entity_poly.pdbx_seq_one_letter_code
_entity_poly.pdbx_strand_id
1 'polypeptide(L)'
;MQILSYIQANWVEWLFAAGFALLGYGFRQLRKQQQEEAARNMALREGVEALLRDRIIQSYNHYHDKGYCPIYGKESVKRMYDAYHSLGGNDVATKLKNELLEMPTEPEESEE
;
A
#
# COMPACT_ATOMS: atom_id res chain seq x y z
N MET A 1 -53.21 -33.46 -13.48
CA MET A 1 -53.62 -32.18 -12.86
C MET A 1 -53.00 -31.93 -11.46
N GLN A 2 -52.32 -32.88 -10.80
CA GLN A 2 -51.74 -32.66 -9.46
C GLN A 2 -50.47 -31.80 -9.45
N ILE A 3 -49.68 -31.83 -10.53
CA ILE A 3 -48.43 -31.06 -10.64
C ILE A 3 -48.71 -29.56 -10.77
N LEU A 4 -49.73 -29.18 -11.54
CA LEU A 4 -50.13 -27.78 -11.72
C LEU A 4 -50.63 -27.15 -10.42
N SER A 5 -51.41 -27.88 -9.62
CA SER A 5 -51.86 -27.40 -8.30
C SER A 5 -50.70 -27.24 -7.32
N TYR A 6 -49.70 -28.11 -7.37
CA TYR A 6 -48.52 -28.01 -6.51
C TYR A 6 -47.65 -26.79 -6.85
N ILE A 7 -47.47 -26.50 -8.14
CA ILE A 7 -46.76 -25.30 -8.60
C ILE A 7 -47.52 -24.04 -8.17
N GLN A 8 -48.85 -24.02 -8.33
CA GLN A 8 -49.68 -22.88 -7.93
C GLN A 8 -49.69 -22.65 -6.42
N ALA A 9 -49.49 -23.69 -5.60
CA ALA A 9 -49.39 -23.56 -4.15
C ALA A 9 -48.03 -23.02 -3.66
N ASN A 10 -46.93 -23.32 -4.37
CA ASN A 10 -45.56 -23.07 -3.86
C ASN A 10 -44.73 -22.08 -4.71
N TRP A 11 -45.25 -21.51 -5.80
CA TRP A 11 -44.46 -20.64 -6.69
C TRP A 11 -43.85 -19.42 -6.00
N VAL A 12 -44.49 -18.91 -4.95
CA VAL A 12 -43.98 -17.78 -4.14
C VAL A 12 -42.71 -18.17 -3.39
N GLU A 13 -42.66 -19.38 -2.82
CA GLU A 13 -41.47 -19.89 -2.12
C GLU A 13 -40.29 -20.06 -3.10
N TRP A 14 -40.55 -20.60 -4.29
CA TRP A 14 -39.55 -20.73 -5.34
C TRP A 14 -39.04 -19.37 -5.84
N LEU A 15 -39.91 -18.35 -5.91
CA LEU A 15 -39.53 -16.99 -6.25
C LEU A 15 -38.59 -16.39 -5.20
N PHE A 16 -38.91 -16.53 -3.92
CA PHE A 16 -38.03 -16.06 -2.85
C PHE A 16 -36.72 -16.84 -2.80
N ALA A 17 -36.74 -18.17 -2.96
CA ALA A 17 -35.54 -18.99 -3.02
C ALA A 17 -34.62 -18.57 -4.17
N ALA A 18 -35.19 -18.33 -5.36
CA ALA A 18 -34.44 -17.80 -6.50
C ALA A 18 -33.90 -16.39 -6.21
N GLY A 19 -34.68 -15.53 -5.58
CA GLY A 19 -34.26 -14.19 -5.15
C GLY A 19 -33.07 -14.23 -4.19
N PHE A 20 -33.13 -15.06 -3.15
CA PHE A 20 -32.03 -15.24 -2.20
C PHE A 20 -30.80 -15.85 -2.86
N ALA A 21 -30.97 -16.80 -3.78
CA ALA A 21 -29.85 -17.37 -4.53
C ALA A 21 -29.16 -16.31 -5.40
N LEU A 22 -29.92 -15.46 -6.11
CA LEU A 22 -29.38 -14.36 -6.90
C LEU A 22 -28.67 -13.32 -6.04
N LEU A 23 -29.27 -12.93 -4.91
CA LEU A 23 -28.63 -12.02 -3.95
C LEU A 23 -27.34 -12.61 -3.39
N GLY A 24 -27.37 -13.87 -2.93
CA GLY A 24 -26.21 -14.57 -2.41
C GLY A 24 -25.07 -14.69 -3.43
N TYR A 25 -25.42 -14.99 -4.69
CA TYR A 25 -24.46 -14.99 -5.80
C TYR A 25 -23.86 -13.59 -6.02
N GLY A 26 -24.69 -12.55 -6.05
CA GLY A 26 -24.24 -11.16 -6.17
C GLY A 26 -23.29 -10.75 -5.05
N PHE A 27 -23.64 -11.03 -3.79
CA PHE A 27 -22.77 -10.77 -2.64
C PHE A 27 -21.44 -11.52 -2.72
N ARG A 28 -21.46 -12.80 -3.14
CA ARG A 28 -20.24 -13.59 -3.31
C ARG A 28 -19.33 -13.01 -4.39
N GLN A 29 -19.92 -12.58 -5.51
CA GLN A 29 -19.19 -11.97 -6.62
C GLN A 29 -18.54 -10.64 -6.19
N LEU A 30 -19.28 -9.77 -5.50
CA LEU A 30 -18.76 -8.50 -4.98
C LEU A 30 -17.64 -8.72 -3.97
N ARG A 31 -17.80 -9.67 -3.04
CA ARG A 31 -16.74 -10.02 -2.08
C ARG A 31 -15.48 -10.53 -2.77
N LYS A 32 -15.63 -11.35 -3.81
CA LYS A 32 -14.50 -11.86 -4.60
C LYS A 32 -13.74 -10.71 -5.27
N GLN A 33 -14.45 -9.76 -5.89
CA GLN A 33 -13.85 -8.58 -6.50
C GLN A 33 -13.11 -7.72 -5.47
N GLN A 34 -13.72 -7.45 -4.32
CA GLN A 34 -13.07 -6.70 -3.24
C GLN A 34 -11.81 -7.38 -2.71
N GLN A 35 -11.82 -8.72 -2.58
CA GLN A 35 -10.63 -9.47 -2.16
C GLN A 35 -9.51 -9.40 -3.20
N GLU A 36 -9.83 -9.51 -4.49
CA GLU A 36 -8.85 -9.39 -5.58
C GLU A 36 -8.25 -7.96 -5.62
N GLU A 37 -9.07 -6.92 -5.48
CA GLU A 37 -8.60 -5.55 -5.39
C GLU A 37 -7.77 -5.29 -4.13
N ALA A 38 -8.19 -5.81 -2.98
CA ALA A 38 -7.44 -5.68 -1.73
C ALA A 38 -6.07 -6.37 -1.83
N ALA A 39 -6.00 -7.56 -2.44
CA ALA A 39 -4.74 -8.26 -2.66
C ALA A 39 -3.82 -7.49 -3.61
N ARG A 40 -4.36 -6.94 -4.71
CA ARG A 40 -3.59 -6.08 -5.63
C ARG A 40 -3.08 -4.82 -4.95
N ASN A 41 -3.93 -4.14 -4.18
CA ASN A 41 -3.55 -2.95 -3.44
C ASN A 41 -2.49 -3.25 -2.38
N MET A 42 -2.57 -4.41 -1.71
CA MET A 42 -1.54 -4.87 -0.78
C MET A 42 -0.19 -5.06 -1.49
N ALA A 43 -0.18 -5.79 -2.61
CA ALA A 43 1.05 -5.99 -3.39
C ALA A 43 1.64 -4.66 -3.91
N LEU A 44 0.79 -3.71 -4.33
CA LEU A 44 1.24 -2.37 -4.72
C LEU A 44 1.84 -1.62 -3.54
N ARG A 45 1.20 -1.65 -2.36
CA ARG A 45 1.72 -1.00 -1.15
C ARG A 45 3.08 -1.56 -0.75
N GLU A 46 3.25 -2.88 -0.74
CA GLU A 46 4.52 -3.54 -0.44
C GLU A 46 5.61 -3.18 -1.46
N GLY A 47 5.25 -3.14 -2.76
CA GLY A 47 6.17 -2.73 -3.82
C GLY A 47 6.63 -1.28 -3.66
N VAL A 48 5.71 -0.35 -3.39
CA VAL A 48 6.05 1.07 -3.16
C VAL A 48 6.88 1.22 -1.89
N GLU A 49 6.55 0.50 -0.82
CA GLU A 49 7.33 0.50 0.42
C GLU A 49 8.78 0.08 0.17
N ALA A 50 8.99 -1.03 -0.56
CA ALA A 50 10.32 -1.52 -0.91
C ALA A 50 11.11 -0.53 -1.77
N LEU A 51 10.46 0.11 -2.75
CA LEU A 51 11.08 1.13 -3.60
C LEU A 51 11.49 2.38 -2.81
N LEU A 52 10.63 2.86 -1.90
CA LEU A 52 10.96 4.00 -1.05
C LEU A 52 12.12 3.68 -0.12
N ARG A 53 12.14 2.47 0.46
CA ARG A 53 13.24 2.01 1.31
C ARG A 53 14.56 2.00 0.55
N ASP A 54 14.59 1.39 -0.64
CA ASP A 54 15.77 1.36 -1.50
C ASP A 54 16.24 2.78 -1.83
N ARG A 55 15.31 3.67 -2.17
CA ARG A 55 15.66 5.06 -2.50
C ARG A 55 16.25 5.82 -1.32
N ILE A 56 15.75 5.63 -0.10
CA ILE A 56 16.31 6.22 1.12
C ILE A 56 17.75 5.71 1.36
N ILE A 57 17.99 4.40 1.18
CA ILE A 57 19.33 3.81 1.30
C ILE A 57 20.28 4.39 0.25
N GLN A 58 19.84 4.53 -1.00
CA GLN A 58 20.65 5.14 -2.05
C GLN A 58 20.99 6.60 -1.76
N SER A 59 20.01 7.39 -1.30
CA SER A 59 20.25 8.78 -0.91
C SER A 59 21.23 8.87 0.25
N TYR A 60 21.11 7.96 1.23
CA TYR A 60 22.05 7.86 2.33
C TYR A 60 23.48 7.63 1.84
N ASN A 61 23.71 6.56 1.06
CA ASN A 61 25.04 6.25 0.55
C ASN A 61 25.60 7.43 -0.27
N HIS A 62 24.78 8.03 -1.13
CA HIS A 62 25.20 9.14 -1.99
C HIS A 62 25.71 10.38 -1.23
N TYR A 63 25.01 10.78 -0.16
CA TYR A 63 25.40 11.95 0.62
C TYR A 63 26.42 11.61 1.70
N HIS A 64 26.36 10.40 2.26
CA HIS A 64 27.37 9.90 3.18
C HIS A 64 28.75 9.88 2.51
N ASP A 65 28.86 9.38 1.28
CA ASP A 65 30.10 9.37 0.50
C ASP A 65 30.63 10.79 0.19
N LYS A 66 29.74 11.79 0.17
CA LYS A 66 30.10 13.20 -0.05
C LYS A 66 30.48 13.94 1.23
N GLY A 67 30.17 13.41 2.41
CA GLY A 67 30.39 14.06 3.70
C GLY A 67 29.39 15.20 4.03
N TYR A 68 28.50 15.57 3.12
CA TYR A 68 27.47 16.59 3.36
C TYR A 68 26.15 16.26 2.66
N CYS A 69 25.04 16.76 3.21
CA CYS A 69 23.69 16.62 2.65
C CYS A 69 23.04 18.00 2.50
N PRO A 70 22.91 18.53 1.27
CA PRO A 70 22.32 19.84 1.04
C PRO A 70 20.84 19.86 1.47
N ILE A 71 20.30 21.05 1.74
CA ILE A 71 18.95 21.25 2.29
C ILE A 71 17.88 20.51 1.47
N TYR A 72 17.96 20.56 0.13
CA TYR A 72 17.01 19.87 -0.74
C TYR A 72 17.10 18.34 -0.62
N GLY A 73 18.30 17.79 -0.37
CA GLY A 73 18.52 16.36 -0.15
C GLY A 73 17.87 15.89 1.14
N LYS A 74 18.06 16.68 2.21
CA LYS A 74 17.39 16.46 3.51
C LYS A 74 15.87 16.47 3.39
N GLU A 75 15.31 17.45 2.69
CA GLU A 75 13.86 17.55 2.49
C GLU A 75 13.33 16.39 1.65
N SER A 76 14.05 16.01 0.58
CA SER A 76 13.68 14.87 -0.27
C SER A 76 13.61 13.57 0.54
N VAL A 77 14.64 13.26 1.33
CA VAL A 77 14.67 12.05 2.16
C VAL A 77 13.60 12.07 3.24
N LYS A 78 13.34 13.23 3.86
CA LYS A 78 12.24 13.37 4.81
C LYS A 78 10.89 13.02 4.18
N ARG A 79 10.57 13.57 3.00
CA ARG A 79 9.31 13.28 2.30
C ARG A 79 9.18 11.80 1.91
N MET A 80 10.27 11.19 1.43
CA MET A 80 10.28 9.76 1.12
C MET A 80 10.07 8.92 2.38
N TYR A 81 10.72 9.28 3.48
CA TYR A 81 10.56 8.62 4.77
C TYR A 81 9.14 8.72 5.31
N ASP A 82 8.50 9.89 5.25
CA ASP A 82 7.14 10.09 5.76
C ASP A 82 6.13 9.20 5.01
N ALA A 83 6.29 9.08 3.69
CA ALA A 83 5.50 8.15 2.87
C ALA A 83 5.79 6.69 3.19
N TYR A 84 7.07 6.32 3.32
CA TYR A 84 7.52 4.97 3.70
C TYR A 84 6.94 4.54 5.06
N HIS A 85 7.04 5.42 6.06
CA HIS A 85 6.56 5.16 7.41
C HIS A 85 5.03 4.99 7.44
N SER A 86 4.30 5.79 6.65
CA SER A 86 2.84 5.68 6.51
C SER A 86 2.39 4.34 5.89
N LEU A 87 3.26 3.67 5.14
CA LEU A 87 3.00 2.35 4.56
C LEU A 87 3.25 1.20 5.54
N GLY A 88 3.86 1.46 6.71
CA GLY A 88 4.22 0.44 7.70
C GLY A 88 5.70 0.08 7.71
N GLY A 89 6.56 0.94 7.13
CA GLY A 89 7.99 0.73 7.07
C GLY A 89 8.73 1.01 8.38
N ASN A 90 9.68 0.12 8.75
CA ASN A 90 10.32 0.10 10.07
C ASN A 90 11.87 0.10 10.03
N ASP A 91 12.43 0.73 11.08
CA ASP A 91 13.79 0.65 11.61
C ASP A 91 14.93 1.25 10.78
N VAL A 92 15.34 0.60 9.69
CA VAL A 92 16.61 0.95 9.01
C VAL A 92 16.52 2.34 8.37
N ALA A 93 15.46 2.60 7.61
CA ALA A 93 15.27 3.88 6.94
C ALA A 93 15.13 5.05 7.92
N THR A 94 14.60 4.80 9.13
CA THR A 94 14.48 5.83 10.18
C THR A 94 15.85 6.32 10.64
N LYS A 95 16.75 5.39 10.93
CA LYS A 95 18.13 5.71 11.33
C LYS A 95 18.86 6.46 10.22
N LEU A 96 18.81 5.95 8.99
CA LEU A 96 19.48 6.57 7.83
C LEU A 96 18.96 7.99 7.57
N LYS A 97 17.64 8.19 7.68
CA LYS A 97 17.04 9.53 7.57
C LYS A 97 17.57 10.47 8.64
N ASN A 98 17.61 10.04 9.90
CA ASN A 98 18.08 10.89 10.99
C ASN A 98 19.55 11.29 10.83
N GLU A 99 20.42 10.32 10.51
CA GLU A 99 21.84 10.58 10.24
C GLU A 99 22.01 11.59 9.09
N LEU A 100 21.29 11.42 7.97
CA LEU A 100 21.29 12.38 6.86
C LEU A 100 20.83 13.79 7.26
N LEU A 101 19.86 13.90 8.17
CA LEU A 101 19.38 15.19 8.65
C LEU A 101 20.40 15.90 9.55
N GLU A 102 21.29 15.15 10.21
CA GLU A 102 22.34 15.67 11.09
C GLU A 102 23.61 16.08 10.32
N MET A 103 23.81 15.59 9.09
CA MET A 103 24.96 15.95 8.24
C MET A 103 25.06 17.46 7.98
N PRO A 104 26.27 18.02 7.75
CA PRO A 104 26.42 19.40 7.31
C PRO A 104 25.71 19.64 5.97
N THR A 105 25.27 20.88 5.73
CA THR A 105 24.53 21.24 4.50
C THR A 105 25.42 21.69 3.35
N GLU A 106 26.67 22.00 3.65
CA GLU A 106 27.68 22.46 2.71
C GLU A 106 28.90 21.53 2.82
N PRO A 107 29.66 21.34 1.72
CA PRO A 107 30.90 20.59 1.79
C PRO A 107 31.87 21.26 2.76
N GLU A 108 32.67 20.46 3.47
CA GLU A 108 33.81 21.01 4.20
C GLU A 108 34.75 21.67 3.19
N GLU A 109 34.95 22.99 3.32
CA GLU A 109 35.99 23.69 2.57
C GLU A 109 37.32 23.07 2.98
N SER A 110 37.96 22.34 2.07
CA SER A 110 39.34 21.91 2.28
C SER A 110 40.19 23.18 2.39
N GLU A 111 40.68 23.48 3.58
CA GLU A 111 41.74 24.46 3.78
C GLU A 111 42.95 24.01 2.94
N GLU A 112 43.13 24.62 1.77
CA GLU A 112 44.35 24.52 0.95
C GLU A 112 45.50 25.33 1.56
#